data_AF-A0A075X063-F1
#
_entry.id   AF-A0A075X063-F1
#
_cell.length_a   1.000
_cell.length_b   1.000
_cell.length_c   1.000
_cell.angle_alpha   90.00
_cell.angle_beta   90.00
_cell.angle_gamma   90.00
#
_symmetry.space_group_name_H-M   'P 1'
#
loop_
_entity.id
_entity.type
_entity.pdbx_description
1 polymer ?
#
loop_
_entity_poly.entity_id
_entity_poly.type
_entity_poly.pdbx_seq_one_letter_code
_entity_poly.pdbx_strand_id
1 'polypeptide(L)'
;MEAVKRNLGVDTVYAMSLEEFYHFARERNLKFDVITFFEVLEHQDRPMEFLRMVRELLNEGGYIGGSVPNRESFFAEILIRKDSLIDYPPHHFLRFSHKALENALKLAGFRDIKVFQPDFPRKEIYLFVEKKLFGNLDNKYNINLS
;
A
#
# COMPACT_ATOMS: atom_id res chain seq x y z
N MET A 1 18.90 9.51 5.87
CA MET A 1 18.64 10.60 4.92
C MET A 1 19.79 10.80 3.93
N GLU A 2 21.03 10.97 4.42
CA GLU A 2 22.24 11.12 3.57
C GLU A 2 22.44 10.00 2.52
N ALA A 3 22.23 8.72 2.89
CA ALA A 3 22.39 7.61 1.96
C ALA A 3 21.35 7.60 0.83
N VAL A 4 20.11 7.99 1.12
CA VAL A 4 19.01 8.03 0.13
C VAL A 4 19.26 9.13 -0.91
N LYS A 5 19.65 10.33 -0.44
CA LYS A 5 19.99 11.45 -1.32
C LYS A 5 21.12 11.11 -2.28
N ARG A 6 22.19 10.50 -1.76
CA ARG A 6 23.35 10.10 -2.57
C ARG A 6 23.05 8.98 -3.57
N ASN A 7 22.22 8.01 -3.20
CA ASN A 7 21.98 6.84 -4.04
C ASN A 7 20.86 7.04 -5.07
N LEU A 8 19.89 7.93 -4.82
CA LEU A 8 18.75 8.15 -5.72
C LEU A 8 18.81 9.49 -6.48
N GLY A 9 19.82 10.33 -6.22
CA GLY A 9 19.96 11.63 -6.88
C GLY A 9 18.81 12.59 -6.54
N VAL A 10 18.18 12.42 -5.38
CA VAL A 10 17.08 13.26 -4.91
C VAL A 10 17.60 14.27 -3.89
N ASP A 11 17.40 15.56 -4.17
CA ASP A 11 17.87 16.63 -3.28
C ASP A 11 16.97 16.80 -2.05
N THR A 12 15.70 16.43 -2.20
CA THR A 12 14.63 16.61 -1.22
C THR A 12 14.17 15.28 -0.63
N VAL A 13 14.51 15.08 0.64
CA VAL A 13 14.03 13.97 1.46
C VAL A 13 13.71 14.56 2.83
N TYR A 14 12.52 14.25 3.34
CA TYR A 14 12.03 14.73 4.61
C TYR A 14 11.78 13.54 5.53
N ALA A 15 12.37 13.54 6.72
CA ALA A 15 12.13 12.53 7.75
C ALA A 15 11.17 13.10 8.80
N MET A 16 9.88 13.10 8.46
CA MET A 16 8.79 13.63 9.28
C MET A 16 7.48 12.93 8.93
N SER A 17 6.47 13.04 9.79
CA SER A 17 5.11 12.56 9.52
C SER A 17 4.44 13.37 8.40
N LEU A 18 3.36 12.84 7.82
CA LEU A 18 2.58 13.58 6.83
C LEU A 18 1.97 14.85 7.42
N GLU A 19 1.54 14.84 8.68
CA GLU A 19 0.96 16.01 9.33
C GLU A 19 1.99 17.15 9.48
N GLU A 20 3.18 16.82 9.98
CA GLU A 20 4.30 17.78 10.04
C GLU A 20 4.67 18.31 8.65
N PHE A 21 4.74 17.43 7.65
CA PHE A 21 5.02 17.81 6.27
C PHE A 21 3.94 18.71 5.69
N TYR A 22 2.66 18.42 5.97
CA TYR A 22 1.52 19.21 5.51
C TYR A 22 1.61 20.65 6.01
N HIS A 23 1.93 20.87 7.30
CA HIS A 23 2.14 22.20 7.84
C HIS A 23 3.36 22.89 7.21
N PHE A 24 4.50 22.20 7.15
CA PHE A 24 5.73 22.70 6.53
C PHE A 24 5.50 23.14 5.07
N ALA A 25 4.77 22.34 4.30
CA ALA A 25 4.46 22.58 2.89
C ALA A 25 3.50 23.77 2.73
N ARG A 26 2.47 23.88 3.58
CA ARG A 26 1.54 25.01 3.55
C ARG A 26 2.19 26.35 3.88
N GLU A 27 3.07 26.39 4.87
CA GLU A 27 3.84 27.61 5.20
C GLU A 27 4.69 28.11 4.04
N ARG A 28 5.17 27.19 3.20
CA ARG A 28 6.02 27.47 2.04
C ARG A 28 5.25 27.52 0.73
N ASN A 29 3.92 27.41 0.79
CA ASN A 29 3.04 27.34 -0.36
C ASN A 29 3.47 26.28 -1.39
N LEU A 30 3.99 25.15 -0.92
CA LEU A 30 4.38 24.03 -1.77
C LEU A 30 3.14 23.29 -2.25
N LYS A 31 3.17 22.93 -3.53
CA LYS A 31 2.13 22.17 -4.20
C LYS A 31 2.76 21.14 -5.13
N PHE A 32 2.01 20.07 -5.40
CA PHE A 32 2.48 18.95 -6.19
C PHE A 32 1.49 18.62 -7.30
N ASP A 33 2.02 18.34 -8.49
CA ASP A 33 1.21 17.85 -9.61
C ASP A 33 0.81 16.39 -9.41
N VAL A 34 1.66 15.61 -8.75
CA VAL A 34 1.43 14.20 -8.44
C VAL A 34 1.91 13.89 -7.02
N ILE A 35 1.07 13.19 -6.25
CA ILE A 35 1.45 12.63 -4.94
C ILE A 35 1.24 11.13 -4.96
N THR A 36 2.26 10.35 -4.60
CA THR A 36 2.17 8.89 -4.57
C THR A 36 2.41 8.31 -3.19
N PHE A 37 1.67 7.25 -2.83
CA PHE A 37 1.85 6.51 -1.58
C PHE A 37 1.46 5.04 -1.78
N PHE A 38 2.33 4.12 -1.36
CA PHE A 38 2.16 2.68 -1.59
C PHE A 38 2.14 1.96 -0.25
N GLU A 39 1.09 1.19 0.01
CA GLU A 39 0.93 0.44 1.26
C GLU A 39 1.05 1.35 2.50
N VAL A 40 0.39 2.53 2.42
CA VAL A 40 0.39 3.54 3.50
C VAL A 40 -1.02 3.77 4.03
N LEU A 41 -2.01 3.86 3.13
CA LEU A 41 -3.35 4.33 3.45
C LEU A 41 -4.10 3.40 4.43
N GLU A 42 -3.86 2.10 4.34
CA GLU A 42 -4.44 1.04 5.18
C GLU A 42 -3.93 1.07 6.63
N HIS A 43 -2.77 1.68 6.84
CA HIS A 43 -2.15 1.84 8.16
C HIS A 43 -2.55 3.16 8.85
N GLN A 44 -3.30 4.02 8.17
CA GLN A 44 -3.76 5.29 8.76
C GLN A 44 -4.93 5.03 9.70
N ASP A 45 -4.84 5.59 10.91
CA ASP A 45 -5.92 5.65 11.89
C ASP A 45 -7.07 6.56 11.41
N ARG A 46 -6.72 7.65 10.70
CA ARG A 46 -7.63 8.67 10.17
C ARG A 46 -7.46 8.82 8.65
N PRO A 47 -7.88 7.82 7.85
CA PRO A 47 -7.64 7.78 6.40
C PRO A 47 -8.27 8.95 5.65
N MET A 48 -9.42 9.45 6.10
CA MET A 48 -10.09 10.59 5.47
C MET A 48 -9.33 11.90 5.68
N GLU A 49 -8.65 12.05 6.81
CA GLU A 49 -7.81 13.23 7.08
C GLU A 49 -6.51 13.16 6.32
N PHE A 50 -5.90 11.98 6.25
CA PHE A 50 -4.78 11.70 5.35
C PHE A 50 -5.12 12.14 3.92
N LEU A 51 -6.23 11.65 3.37
CA LEU A 51 -6.67 11.97 2.01
C LEU A 51 -7.00 13.47 1.84
N ARG A 52 -7.57 14.12 2.86
CA ARG A 52 -7.81 15.56 2.85
C ARG A 52 -6.51 16.35 2.75
N MET A 53 -5.52 16.02 3.60
CA MET A 53 -4.20 16.68 3.59
C MET A 53 -3.51 16.51 2.24
N VAL A 54 -3.50 15.28 1.69
CA VAL A 54 -2.95 14.99 0.37
C VAL A 54 -3.63 15.85 -0.71
N ARG A 55 -4.97 15.87 -0.74
CA ARG A 55 -5.73 16.67 -1.71
C ARG A 55 -5.40 18.15 -1.62
N GLU A 56 -5.25 18.68 -0.41
CA GLU A 56 -4.92 20.09 -0.18
C GLU A 56 -3.48 20.45 -0.55
N LEU A 57 -2.57 19.48 -0.68
CA LEU A 57 -1.21 19.70 -1.19
C LEU A 57 -1.11 19.56 -2.72
N LEU A 58 -2.17 19.11 -3.39
CA LEU A 58 -2.17 19.05 -4.85
C LEU A 58 -2.38 20.43 -5.48
N ASN A 59 -1.80 20.60 -6.66
CA ASN A 59 -2.23 21.61 -7.64
C ASN A 59 -3.64 21.29 -8.15
N GLU A 60 -4.33 22.31 -8.68
CA GLU A 60 -5.58 22.08 -9.41
C GLU A 60 -5.33 21.14 -10.60
N GLY A 61 -6.11 20.08 -10.71
CA GLY A 61 -5.92 19.04 -11.74
C GLY A 61 -4.79 18.05 -11.46
N GLY A 62 -4.15 18.11 -10.28
CA GLY A 62 -3.14 17.14 -9.86
C GLY A 62 -3.71 15.76 -9.53
N TYR A 63 -2.84 14.75 -9.51
CA TYR A 63 -3.21 13.34 -9.37
C TYR A 63 -2.62 12.71 -8.11
N ILE A 64 -3.30 11.67 -7.62
CA ILE A 64 -2.71 10.73 -6.67
C ILE A 64 -2.55 9.35 -7.32
N GLY A 65 -1.56 8.59 -6.86
CA GLY A 65 -1.33 7.22 -7.32
C GLY A 65 -0.74 6.35 -6.22
N GLY A 66 -1.08 5.07 -6.19
CA GLY A 66 -0.66 4.22 -5.08
C GLY A 66 -1.24 2.82 -5.11
N SER A 67 -0.97 2.08 -4.05
CA SER A 67 -1.51 0.75 -3.80
C SER A 67 -1.91 0.58 -2.34
N VAL A 68 -2.85 -0.34 -2.11
CA VAL A 68 -3.22 -0.88 -0.80
C VAL A 68 -3.39 -2.40 -0.94
N PRO A 69 -3.23 -3.18 0.15
CA PRO A 69 -3.52 -4.60 0.12
C PRO A 69 -4.98 -4.87 -0.26
N ASN A 70 -5.23 -5.79 -1.19
CA ASN A 70 -6.59 -6.16 -1.57
C ASN A 70 -7.18 -7.23 -0.63
N ARG A 71 -8.18 -6.86 0.16
CA ARG A 71 -8.91 -7.78 1.05
C ARG A 71 -9.64 -8.90 0.30
N GLU A 72 -10.03 -8.67 -0.95
CA GLU A 72 -10.81 -9.61 -1.77
C GLU A 72 -9.96 -10.63 -2.53
N SER A 73 -8.62 -10.59 -2.39
CA SER A 73 -7.78 -11.64 -2.97
C SER A 73 -8.14 -13.00 -2.33
N PHE A 74 -8.38 -14.02 -3.15
CA PHE A 74 -8.69 -15.41 -2.74
C PHE A 74 -7.73 -15.97 -1.66
N PHE A 75 -6.51 -15.46 -1.66
CA PHE A 75 -5.47 -15.76 -0.69
C PHE A 75 -5.67 -15.09 0.67
N ALA A 76 -6.24 -13.88 0.72
CA ALA A 76 -6.56 -13.22 1.97
C ALA A 76 -7.57 -14.05 2.77
N GLU A 77 -8.65 -14.58 2.15
CA GLU A 77 -9.62 -15.37 2.90
C GLU A 77 -9.07 -16.73 3.38
N ILE A 78 -8.16 -17.35 2.62
CA ILE A 78 -7.67 -18.72 2.90
C ILE A 78 -6.36 -18.75 3.70
N LEU A 79 -5.40 -17.86 3.44
CA LEU A 79 -4.14 -17.75 4.20
C LEU A 79 -4.36 -17.04 5.54
N ILE A 80 -5.16 -15.97 5.58
CA ILE A 80 -5.40 -15.24 6.84
C ILE A 80 -6.16 -16.13 7.82
N ARG A 81 -7.12 -16.95 7.39
CA ARG A 81 -7.88 -17.82 8.30
C ARG A 81 -7.08 -18.95 8.94
N LYS A 82 -5.91 -19.32 8.42
CA LYS A 82 -5.14 -20.46 8.93
C LYS A 82 -3.95 -20.08 9.82
N ASP A 83 -3.45 -18.84 9.72
CA ASP A 83 -2.30 -18.33 10.49
C ASP A 83 -2.57 -16.95 11.16
N SER A 84 -3.83 -16.63 11.47
CA SER A 84 -4.24 -15.31 12.02
C SER A 84 -3.78 -15.04 13.46
N LEU A 85 -2.48 -14.90 13.70
CA LEU A 85 -1.94 -14.15 14.84
C LEU A 85 -1.26 -12.84 14.42
N ILE A 86 -0.99 -12.64 13.12
CA ILE A 86 -0.26 -11.46 12.60
C ILE A 86 -1.20 -10.37 12.02
N ASP A 87 -2.44 -10.74 11.72
CA ASP A 87 -3.41 -9.90 10.99
C ASP A 87 -4.61 -9.46 11.87
N TYR A 88 -4.41 -9.51 13.18
CA TYR A 88 -5.30 -8.89 14.17
C TYR A 88 -4.76 -7.50 14.54
N PRO A 89 -5.61 -6.59 15.07
CA PRO A 89 -5.13 -5.38 15.71
C PRO A 89 -3.92 -5.71 16.60
N PRO A 90 -2.79 -5.00 16.46
CA PRO A 90 -2.69 -3.62 15.96
C PRO A 90 -2.21 -3.41 14.51
N HIS A 91 -2.05 -4.44 13.67
CA HIS A 91 -1.23 -4.32 12.45
C HIS A 91 -1.95 -3.93 11.14
N HIS A 92 -3.28 -4.12 11.02
CA HIS A 92 -4.07 -3.69 9.85
C HIS A 92 -5.45 -3.14 10.27
N PHE A 93 -5.56 -1.81 10.43
CA PHE A 93 -6.78 -1.15 10.92
C PHE A 93 -7.88 -1.06 9.85
N LEU A 94 -7.49 -0.95 8.57
CA LEU A 94 -8.41 -0.85 7.43
C LEU A 94 -8.12 -1.93 6.41
N ARG A 95 -9.17 -2.57 5.92
CA ARG A 95 -9.08 -3.56 4.85
C ARG A 95 -9.93 -3.10 3.67
N PHE A 96 -9.26 -2.56 2.65
CA PHE A 96 -9.93 -2.05 1.46
C PHE A 96 -10.30 -3.20 0.52
N SER A 97 -11.60 -3.29 0.19
CA SER A 97 -12.02 -3.84 -1.10
C SER A 97 -11.87 -2.79 -2.19
N HIS A 98 -11.98 -3.21 -3.45
CA HIS A 98 -12.04 -2.28 -4.58
C HIS A 98 -13.09 -1.19 -4.33
N LYS A 99 -14.32 -1.60 -4.00
CA LYS A 99 -15.44 -0.67 -3.77
C LYS A 99 -15.22 0.24 -2.56
N ALA A 100 -14.62 -0.29 -1.49
CA ALA A 100 -14.32 0.51 -0.30
C ALA A 100 -13.28 1.59 -0.60
N LEU A 101 -12.22 1.26 -1.35
CA LEU A 101 -11.20 2.22 -1.78
C LEU A 101 -11.80 3.29 -2.69
N GLU A 102 -12.55 2.88 -3.71
CA GLU A 102 -13.20 3.80 -4.63
C GLU A 102 -14.14 4.78 -3.90
N ASN A 103 -14.94 4.27 -2.96
CA ASN A 103 -15.84 5.09 -2.16
C ASN A 103 -15.08 6.06 -1.24
N ALA A 104 -14.01 5.60 -0.58
CA ALA A 104 -13.20 6.46 0.27
C ALA A 104 -12.59 7.63 -0.53
N LEU A 105 -12.08 7.35 -1.73
CA LEU A 105 -11.55 8.36 -2.64
C LEU A 105 -12.63 9.35 -3.10
N LYS A 106 -13.83 8.87 -3.46
CA LYS A 106 -14.97 9.73 -3.82
C LYS A 106 -15.38 10.64 -2.66
N LEU A 107 -15.53 10.08 -1.47
CA LEU A 107 -15.89 10.84 -0.26
C LEU A 107 -14.82 11.85 0.13
N ALA A 108 -13.55 11.56 -0.15
CA ALA A 108 -12.45 12.49 0.02
C ALA A 108 -12.40 13.57 -1.10
N GLY A 109 -13.35 13.57 -2.03
CA GLY A 109 -13.49 14.60 -3.06
C GLY A 109 -12.61 14.41 -4.29
N PHE A 110 -11.99 13.24 -4.46
CA PHE A 110 -11.29 12.90 -5.70
C PHE A 110 -12.29 12.54 -6.81
N ARG A 111 -11.87 12.74 -8.06
CA ARG A 111 -12.64 12.47 -9.28
C ARG A 111 -11.79 11.61 -10.22
N ASP A 112 -12.41 11.10 -11.29
CA ASP A 112 -11.73 10.28 -12.31
C ASP A 112 -10.99 9.05 -11.74
N ILE A 113 -11.59 8.45 -10.72
CA ILE A 113 -11.00 7.37 -9.94
C ILE A 113 -10.93 6.09 -10.78
N LYS A 114 -9.74 5.50 -10.85
CA LYS A 114 -9.49 4.18 -11.43
C LYS A 114 -8.86 3.29 -10.38
N VAL A 115 -9.57 2.23 -10.01
CA VAL A 115 -9.06 1.18 -9.13
C VAL A 115 -9.01 -0.11 -9.95
N PHE A 116 -7.92 -0.85 -9.87
CA PHE A 116 -7.76 -2.13 -10.56
C PHE A 116 -6.98 -3.08 -9.67
N GLN A 117 -7.27 -4.37 -9.81
CA GLN A 117 -6.49 -5.43 -9.21
C GLN A 117 -5.52 -5.97 -10.28
N PRO A 118 -4.22 -6.03 -10.01
CA PRO A 118 -3.29 -6.66 -10.94
C PRO A 118 -3.58 -8.17 -11.03
N ASP A 119 -3.49 -8.71 -12.24
CA ASP A 119 -3.61 -10.15 -12.48
C ASP A 119 -2.50 -10.90 -11.73
N PHE A 120 -2.87 -11.85 -10.89
CA PHE A 120 -1.89 -12.69 -10.22
C PHE A 120 -1.23 -13.64 -11.24
N PRO A 121 0.11 -13.75 -11.27
CA PRO A 121 0.76 -14.71 -12.16
C PRO A 121 0.33 -16.13 -11.78
N ARG A 122 -0.07 -16.93 -12.78
CA ARG A 122 -0.45 -18.35 -12.61
C ARG A 122 0.58 -19.18 -11.82
N LYS A 123 1.85 -18.76 -11.82
CA LYS A 123 2.94 -19.38 -11.04
C LYS A 123 2.71 -19.31 -9.53
N GLU A 124 2.19 -18.20 -9.02
CA GLU A 124 1.93 -18.06 -7.58
C GLU A 124 0.74 -18.92 -7.14
N ILE A 125 -0.27 -19.03 -8.01
CA ILE A 125 -1.38 -19.97 -7.82
C ILE A 125 -0.89 -21.42 -7.83
N TYR A 126 0.00 -21.77 -8.76
CA TYR A 126 0.60 -23.10 -8.83
C TYR A 126 1.40 -23.44 -7.57
N LEU A 127 2.35 -22.56 -7.17
CA LEU A 127 3.14 -22.72 -5.95
C LEU A 127 2.24 -22.85 -4.70
N PHE A 128 1.12 -22.15 -4.67
CA PHE A 128 0.15 -22.26 -3.59
C PHE A 128 -0.61 -23.58 -3.57
N VAL A 129 -1.14 -24.01 -4.72
CA VAL A 129 -1.83 -25.30 -4.85
C VAL A 129 -0.86 -26.42 -4.48
N GLU A 130 0.40 -26.32 -4.93
CA GLU A 130 1.46 -27.25 -4.60
C GLU A 130 1.72 -27.31 -3.09
N LYS A 131 1.93 -26.16 -2.42
CA LYS A 131 2.10 -26.10 -0.96
C LYS A 131 0.88 -26.65 -0.20
N LYS A 132 -0.34 -26.44 -0.70
CA LYS A 132 -1.58 -26.88 -0.03
C LYS A 132 -1.84 -28.38 -0.20
N LEU A 133 -1.52 -28.94 -1.36
CA LEU A 133 -1.73 -30.36 -1.67
C LEU A 133 -0.57 -31.26 -1.19
N PHE A 134 0.67 -30.74 -1.23
CA PHE A 134 1.87 -31.55 -1.01
C PHE A 134 2.70 -31.10 0.20
N GLY A 135 2.32 -30.02 0.90
CA GLY A 135 3.12 -29.41 1.96
C GLY A 135 4.32 -28.62 1.40
N ASN A 136 5.10 -27.98 2.28
CA ASN A 136 6.30 -27.23 1.89
C ASN A 136 7.36 -28.22 1.35
N LEU A 137 7.47 -28.35 0.03
CA LEU A 137 8.46 -29.22 -0.62
C LEU A 137 9.89 -28.62 -0.62
N ASP A 138 10.04 -27.37 -0.15
CA ASP A 138 11.34 -26.69 -0.03
C ASP A 138 12.35 -27.45 0.86
N ASN A 139 11.88 -28.38 1.70
CA ASN A 139 12.74 -29.19 2.57
C ASN A 139 13.20 -30.53 1.96
N LYS A 140 12.89 -30.83 0.69
CA LYS A 140 13.23 -32.12 0.05
C LYS A 140 14.38 -32.10 -0.95
N TYR A 141 15.03 -30.95 -1.14
CA TYR A 141 16.26 -30.84 -1.95
C TYR A 141 17.46 -30.35 -1.14
N ASN A 142 17.70 -30.93 0.05
CA ASN A 142 19.08 -31.12 0.51
C ASN A 142 19.67 -32.27 -0.31
N ILE A 143 20.08 -31.95 -1.54
CA ILE A 143 20.92 -32.83 -2.34
C ILE A 143 22.27 -32.81 -1.63
N ASN A 144 22.58 -33.88 -0.90
CA ASN A 144 23.91 -34.12 -0.36
C ASN A 144 24.93 -34.02 -1.50
N LEU A 145 25.72 -32.94 -1.51
CA LEU A 145 26.99 -32.92 -2.20
C LEU A 145 28.02 -33.50 -1.23
N SER A 146 28.25 -34.81 -1.34
CA SER A 146 29.48 -35.48 -0.92
C SER A 146 30.53 -35.35 -2.01
#